data_AF-J0PXH1-F1
#
_entry.id   AF-J0PXH1-F1
#
_cell.length_a   1.000
_cell.length_b   1.000
_cell.length_c   1.000
_cell.angle_alpha   90.00
_cell.angle_beta   90.00
_cell.angle_gamma   90.00
#
_symmetry.space_group_name_H-M   'P 1'
#
loop_
_entity.id
_entity.type
_entity.pdbx_description
1 polymer ?
#
loop_
_entity_poly.entity_id
_entity_poly.type
_entity_poly.pdbx_seq_one_letter_code
_entity_poly.pdbx_strand_id
1 'polypeptide(L)'
;MKEKNMIDLKAYSNLGSNNCEKTFFKKICHSIKELAFIGSLNGSVSGAIAAILAAYGYIALPGFGPIIARGISIAFFAGTIMGAIIGSIMGILVGTFCVFIRDLYISR
;
A
#
# COMPACT_ATOMS: atom_id res chain seq x y z
N MET A 1 11.92 54.29 -20.17
CA MET A 1 12.68 53.03 -20.33
C MET A 1 12.61 52.23 -19.03
N LYS A 2 11.56 51.44 -18.81
CA LYS A 2 11.45 50.55 -17.63
C LYS A 2 10.41 49.44 -17.84
N GLU A 3 10.73 48.46 -18.68
CA GLU A 3 9.84 47.29 -18.89
C GLU A 3 10.65 46.07 -19.36
N LYS A 4 11.49 45.50 -18.50
CA LYS A 4 12.20 44.24 -18.81
C LYS A 4 12.23 43.22 -17.66
N ASN A 5 11.56 43.47 -16.53
CA ASN A 5 11.71 42.64 -15.32
C ASN A 5 10.50 41.76 -14.95
N MET A 6 9.45 41.70 -15.77
CA MET A 6 8.24 40.92 -15.43
C MET A 6 8.23 39.49 -16.00
N ILE A 7 9.09 39.20 -16.99
CA ILE A 7 9.14 37.90 -17.68
C ILE A 7 10.12 36.91 -17.04
N ASP A 8 11.16 37.36 -16.35
CA ASP A 8 12.21 36.49 -15.79
C ASP A 8 11.77 35.82 -14.47
N LEU A 9 10.94 36.50 -13.69
CA LEU A 9 10.45 36.01 -12.39
C LEU A 9 9.52 34.80 -12.55
N LYS A 10 8.74 34.73 -13.65
CA LYS A 10 7.84 33.60 -13.95
C LYS A 10 8.60 32.35 -14.43
N ALA A 11 9.77 32.52 -15.04
CA ALA A 11 10.63 31.41 -15.46
C ALA A 11 11.37 30.78 -14.26
N TYR A 12 11.83 31.61 -13.32
CA TYR A 12 12.54 31.14 -12.12
C TYR A 12 11.62 30.47 -11.09
N SER A 13 10.39 30.96 -10.92
CA SER A 13 9.40 30.35 -10.02
C SER A 13 8.93 28.97 -10.51
N ASN A 14 8.85 28.76 -11.83
CA ASN A 14 8.53 27.45 -12.41
C ASN A 14 9.65 26.42 -12.17
N LEU A 15 10.92 26.84 -12.31
CA LEU A 15 12.06 25.92 -12.15
C LEU A 15 12.26 25.49 -10.68
N GLY A 16 11.99 26.39 -9.72
CA GLY A 16 11.96 26.08 -8.28
C GLY A 16 10.75 25.25 -7.85
N SER A 17 9.55 25.57 -8.38
CA SER A 17 8.31 24.82 -8.10
C SER A 17 8.41 23.37 -8.55
N ASN A 18 8.94 23.12 -9.76
CA ASN A 18 9.09 21.76 -10.29
C ASN A 18 10.00 20.86 -9.42
N ASN A 19 11.02 21.42 -8.76
CA ASN A 19 11.90 20.66 -7.86
C ASN A 19 11.28 20.48 -6.46
N CYS A 20 10.49 21.45 -5.99
CA CYS A 20 9.72 21.35 -4.75
C CYS A 20 8.60 20.31 -4.87
N GLU A 21 7.85 20.32 -5.98
CA GLU A 21 6.83 19.32 -6.28
C GLU A 21 7.43 17.92 -6.37
N LYS A 22 8.53 17.75 -7.10
CA LYS A 22 9.24 16.46 -7.19
C LYS A 22 9.67 15.93 -5.83
N THR A 23 10.15 16.79 -4.92
CA THR A 23 10.55 16.37 -3.58
C THR A 23 9.36 16.05 -2.67
N PHE A 24 8.24 16.77 -2.82
CA PHE A 24 6.99 16.49 -2.11
C PHE A 24 6.34 15.17 -2.57
N PHE A 25 6.22 14.96 -3.88
CA PHE A 25 5.77 13.69 -4.46
C PHE A 25 6.68 12.53 -4.08
N LYS A 26 8.00 12.74 -4.01
CA LYS A 26 8.94 11.71 -3.54
C LYS A 26 8.67 11.30 -2.08
N LYS A 27 8.36 12.26 -1.19
CA LYS A 27 7.95 11.98 0.20
C LYS A 27 6.61 11.24 0.27
N ILE A 28 5.64 11.63 -0.55
CA ILE A 28 4.33 10.96 -0.63
C ILE A 28 4.51 9.52 -1.12
N CYS A 29 5.23 9.30 -2.22
CA CYS A 29 5.54 7.96 -2.72
C CYS A 29 6.29 7.11 -1.68
N HIS A 30 7.23 7.70 -0.93
CA HIS A 30 7.89 7.00 0.17
C HIS A 30 6.89 6.59 1.26
N SER A 31 5.97 7.48 1.63
CA SER A 31 4.95 7.20 2.64
C SER A 31 3.94 6.14 2.17
N ILE A 32 3.53 6.19 0.90
CA ILE A 32 2.66 5.16 0.31
C ILE A 32 3.38 3.81 0.24
N LYS A 33 4.68 3.81 -0.08
CA LYS A 33 5.50 2.58 -0.06
C LYS A 33 5.63 1.99 1.34
N GLU A 34 5.78 2.84 2.37
CA GLU A 34 5.76 2.44 3.78
C GLU A 34 4.42 1.78 4.14
N LEU A 35 3.31 2.43 3.79
CA LEU A 35 1.95 1.91 4.05
C LEU A 35 1.67 0.61 3.29
N ALA A 36 2.15 0.50 2.05
CA ALA A 36 2.08 -0.74 1.27
C ALA A 36 2.88 -1.87 1.94
N PHE A 37 4.06 -1.56 2.48
CA PHE A 37 4.89 -2.53 3.17
C PHE A 37 4.26 -2.99 4.50
N ILE A 38 3.78 -2.04 5.31
CA ILE A 38 3.05 -2.32 6.55
C ILE A 38 1.78 -3.13 6.27
N GLY A 39 1.04 -2.74 5.23
CA GLY A 39 -0.14 -3.46 4.76
C GLY A 39 0.19 -4.88 4.34
N SER A 40 1.28 -5.08 3.58
CA SER A 40 1.77 -6.39 3.17
C SER A 40 2.18 -7.26 4.37
N LEU A 41 2.92 -6.71 5.33
CA LEU A 41 3.30 -7.42 6.56
C LEU A 41 2.07 -7.87 7.34
N ASN A 42 1.16 -6.96 7.65
CA ASN A 42 -0.06 -7.28 8.40
C ASN A 42 -0.97 -8.23 7.62
N GLY A 43 -1.09 -8.04 6.31
CA GLY A 43 -1.83 -8.92 5.41
C GLY A 43 -1.24 -10.32 5.38
N SER A 44 0.08 -10.46 5.38
CA SER A 44 0.76 -11.76 5.40
C SER A 44 0.51 -12.53 6.70
N VAL A 45 0.56 -11.84 7.84
CA VAL A 45 0.26 -12.43 9.16
C VAL A 45 -1.21 -12.82 9.25
N SER A 46 -2.12 -11.93 8.83
CA SER A 46 -3.56 -12.22 8.82
C SER A 46 -3.90 -13.36 7.84
N GLY A 47 -3.24 -13.42 6.68
CA GLY A 47 -3.43 -14.47 5.68
C GLY A 47 -2.91 -15.83 6.15
N ALA A 48 -1.78 -15.85 6.86
CA ALA A 48 -1.24 -17.03 7.51
C ALA A 48 -2.21 -17.58 8.58
N ILE A 49 -2.73 -16.71 9.45
CA ILE A 49 -3.72 -17.08 10.47
C ILE A 49 -5.00 -17.60 9.82
N ALA A 50 -5.50 -16.92 8.78
CA ALA A 50 -6.69 -17.35 8.05
C ALA A 50 -6.49 -18.72 7.38
N ALA A 51 -5.31 -18.99 6.82
CA ALA A 51 -4.99 -20.29 6.23
C ALA A 51 -4.92 -21.42 7.28
N ILE A 52 -4.34 -21.15 8.45
CA ILE A 52 -4.35 -22.11 9.56
C ILE A 52 -5.78 -22.38 10.02
N LEU A 53 -6.58 -21.32 10.21
CA LEU A 53 -7.97 -21.45 10.65
C LEU A 53 -8.83 -22.19 9.63
N ALA A 54 -8.66 -21.92 8.34
CA ALA A 54 -9.33 -22.62 7.26
C ALA A 54 -8.93 -24.10 7.23
N ALA A 55 -7.65 -24.42 7.39
CA ALA A 55 -7.17 -25.80 7.49
C ALA A 55 -7.77 -26.52 8.69
N TYR A 56 -7.81 -25.88 9.87
CA TYR A 56 -8.40 -26.45 11.07
C TYR A 56 -9.92 -26.65 10.96
N GLY A 57 -10.63 -25.68 10.38
CA GLY A 57 -12.06 -25.79 10.10
C GLY A 57 -12.38 -26.94 9.15
N TYR A 58 -11.50 -27.22 8.19
CA TYR A 58 -11.65 -28.35 7.28
C TYR A 58 -11.32 -29.70 7.92
N ILE A 59 -10.41 -29.75 8.90
CA ILE A 59 -10.12 -30.95 9.70
C ILE A 59 -11.33 -31.32 10.57
N ALA A 60 -12.13 -30.33 10.99
CA ALA A 60 -13.34 -30.56 11.77
C ALA A 60 -14.50 -31.19 10.95
N LEU A 61 -14.41 -31.24 9.62
CA LEU A 61 -15.39 -31.92 8.76
C LEU A 61 -15.12 -33.44 8.74
N PRO A 62 -16.08 -34.28 9.19
CA PRO A 62 -15.92 -35.73 9.16
C PRO A 62 -15.70 -36.22 7.72
N GLY A 63 -14.62 -36.97 7.49
CA GLY A 63 -14.30 -37.57 6.18
C GLY A 63 -13.31 -36.80 5.30
N PHE A 64 -12.95 -35.54 5.62
CA PHE A 64 -11.99 -34.74 4.83
C PHE A 64 -10.60 -34.57 5.47
N GLY A 65 -10.44 -34.94 6.75
CA GLY A 65 -9.21 -34.76 7.52
C GLY A 65 -7.90 -35.30 6.89
N PRO A 66 -7.86 -36.52 6.31
CA PRO A 66 -6.62 -37.11 5.78
C PRO A 66 -6.10 -36.44 4.49
N ILE A 67 -6.99 -35.84 3.69
CA ILE A 67 -6.64 -35.25 2.38
C ILE A 67 -5.91 -33.91 2.57
N ILE A 68 -6.27 -33.18 3.63
CA ILE A 68 -5.82 -31.81 3.86
C ILE A 68 -4.55 -31.79 4.72
N ALA A 69 -4.36 -32.80 5.59
CA ALA A 69 -3.15 -32.93 6.41
C ALA A 69 -1.84 -32.87 5.60
N ARG A 70 -1.83 -33.33 4.33
CA ARG A 70 -0.67 -33.21 3.43
C ARG A 70 -0.49 -31.82 2.82
N GLY A 71 -1.54 -31.01 2.75
CA GLY A 71 -1.58 -29.72 2.06
C GLY A 71 -1.43 -28.49 2.97
N ILE A 72 -1.42 -28.66 4.30
CA ILE A 72 -1.40 -27.53 5.26
C ILE A 72 -0.23 -26.58 5.02
N SER A 73 0.96 -27.12 4.72
CA SER A 73 2.14 -26.29 4.44
C SER A 73 1.96 -25.44 3.17
N ILE A 74 1.37 -26.01 2.12
CA ILE A 74 1.09 -25.32 0.86
C ILE A 74 0.01 -24.26 1.04
N ALA A 75 -1.06 -24.58 1.78
CA ALA A 75 -2.12 -23.64 2.10
C ALA A 75 -1.62 -22.47 2.96
N PHE A 76 -0.72 -22.74 3.91
CA PHE A 76 -0.07 -21.73 4.72
C PHE A 76 0.74 -20.77 3.84
N PHE A 77 1.64 -21.30 2.99
CA PHE A 77 2.42 -20.46 2.07
C PHE A 77 1.53 -19.65 1.12
N ALA A 78 0.50 -20.28 0.55
CA ALA A 78 -0.44 -19.60 -0.34
C ALA A 78 -1.21 -18.49 0.39
N GLY A 79 -1.66 -18.74 1.62
CA GLY A 79 -2.34 -17.76 2.47
C GLY A 79 -1.46 -16.58 2.82
N THR A 80 -0.20 -16.81 3.17
CA THR A 80 0.77 -15.76 3.48
C THR A 80 1.07 -14.89 2.24
N ILE A 81 1.25 -15.51 1.08
CA ILE A 81 1.52 -14.79 -0.18
C ILE A 81 0.29 -13.98 -0.61
N MET A 82 -0.89 -14.59 -0.62
CA MET A 82 -2.13 -13.88 -0.98
C MET A 82 -2.43 -12.76 0.01
N GLY A 83 -2.25 -13.02 1.30
CA GLY A 83 -2.37 -12.02 2.36
C GLY A 83 -1.43 -10.84 2.15
N ALA A 84 -0.16 -11.10 1.81
CA ALA A 84 0.81 -10.05 1.51
C ALA A 84 0.41 -9.22 0.28
N ILE A 85 -0.05 -9.86 -0.79
CA ILE A 85 -0.49 -9.18 -2.01
C ILE A 85 -1.70 -8.28 -1.72
N ILE A 86 -2.74 -8.83 -1.10
CA ILE A 86 -3.97 -8.09 -0.77
C ILE A 86 -3.67 -6.96 0.21
N GLY A 87 -2.86 -7.23 1.24
CA GLY A 87 -2.42 -6.24 2.21
C GLY A 87 -1.63 -5.10 1.59
N SER A 88 -0.76 -5.39 0.62
CA SER A 88 -0.03 -4.38 -0.14
C SER A 88 -0.95 -3.49 -0.96
N ILE A 89 -1.89 -4.09 -1.70
CA ILE A 89 -2.87 -3.35 -2.51
C ILE A 89 -3.71 -2.42 -1.62
N MET A 90 -4.19 -2.92 -0.48
CA MET A 90 -4.95 -2.12 0.48
C MET A 90 -4.11 -1.01 1.11
N GLY A 91 -2.84 -1.27 1.44
CA GLY A 91 -1.92 -0.25 1.92
C GLY A 91 -1.70 0.89 0.92
N ILE A 92 -1.56 0.57 -0.37
CA ILE A 92 -1.47 1.58 -1.44
C ILE A 92 -2.78 2.37 -1.57
N LEU A 93 -3.92 1.68 -1.56
CA LEU A 93 -5.25 2.29 -1.68
C LEU A 93 -5.49 3.30 -0.54
N VAL A 94 -5.26 2.86 0.70
CA VAL A 94 -5.42 3.70 1.91
C VAL A 94 -4.43 4.86 1.90
N GLY A 95 -3.17 4.61 1.52
CA GLY A 95 -2.17 5.68 1.42
C GLY A 95 -2.54 6.74 0.41
N THR A 96 -3.03 6.34 -0.77
CA THR A 96 -3.50 7.25 -1.82
C THR A 96 -4.74 8.02 -1.37
N PHE A 97 -5.69 7.34 -0.74
CA PHE A 97 -6.91 7.96 -0.22
C PHE A 97 -6.61 8.99 0.89
N CYS A 98 -5.67 8.69 1.78
CA CYS A 98 -5.24 9.59 2.84
C CYS A 98 -4.60 10.87 2.27
N VAL A 99 -3.77 10.74 1.23
CA VAL A 99 -3.20 11.88 0.51
C VAL A 99 -4.29 12.72 -0.15
N PHE A 100 -5.25 12.07 -0.81
CA PHE A 100 -6.37 12.74 -1.46
C PHE A 100 -7.25 13.51 -0.47
N ILE A 101 -7.60 12.91 0.68
CA ILE A 101 -8.35 13.62 1.74
C ILE A 101 -7.56 14.80 2.29
N ARG A 102 -6.24 14.64 2.48
CA ARG A 102 -5.39 15.71 3.00
C ARG A 102 -5.38 16.93 2.08
N ASP A 103 -5.36 16.72 0.77
CA ASP A 103 -5.46 17.78 -0.23
C ASP A 103 -6.80 18.53 -0.14
N LEU A 104 -7.89 17.78 0.02
CA LEU A 104 -9.25 18.31 0.18
C LEU A 104 -9.40 19.16 1.46
N TYR A 105 -8.74 18.76 2.56
CA TYR A 105 -8.74 19.51 3.82
C TYR A 105 -7.83 20.75 3.80
N ILE A 106 -6.72 20.72 3.05
CA ILE A 106 -5.80 21.86 2.95
C ILE A 106 -6.35 22.97 2.02
N SER A 107 -7.27 22.63 1.13
CA SER A 107 -7.86 23.54 0.14
C SER A 107 -9.00 24.42 0.69
N ARG A 108 -9.35 24.29 1.98
CA ARG A 108 -10.40 25.08 2.65
C ARG A 108 -9.81 26.09 3.63
#